data_AF-A0A1P8YA06-F1
#
_entry.id   AF-A0A1P8YA06-F1
#
_cell.length_a   1.000
_cell.length_b   1.000
_cell.length_c   1.000
_cell.angle_alpha   90.00
_cell.angle_beta   90.00
_cell.angle_gamma   90.00
#
_symmetry.space_group_name_H-M   'P 1'
#
loop_
_entity.id
_entity.type
_entity.pdbx_description
1 polymer ?
#
loop_
_entity_poly.entity_id
_entity_poly.type
_entity_poly.pdbx_seq_one_letter_code
_entity_poly.pdbx_strand_id
1 'polypeptide(L)'
;MKFEFGRAAGHRLGLRAGAAVLAVLALAVPAAGQAAADPVHEPGTVVADKALPVAAEVGAAASGSRQLTYWTEGPTGAPALSTGAVYLPKGTAPAGGWPVVSWAHGTTGVGDDCAPALGFDVTALTRDYVSAWLGQGYAVVATDYVGLGTEGTHAYLHGRSEGRSVIDMVRAAREVTPELSPSWVVVGHSQGGHAAMFAAHEATRYAPELDYRGAVATGTPANLELLFPLGGPGFPNLGLNGLTAFAAYVVNGMQAARPDLPIGDYLSPAGRELVKTAESMCFVPSRSTQEPSVSERCSASRSTTRCSALPCAITSRSPPPATTGPCSSGMDCAIRPSRTRSARSSQPTCSWPASR
;
A
#
# COMPACT_ATOMS: atom_id res chain seq x y z
N MET A 1 -105.19 58.10 20.46
CA MET A 1 -105.71 56.85 21.05
C MET A 1 -105.20 55.71 20.18
N LYS A 2 -104.26 54.92 20.70
CA LYS A 2 -104.47 53.54 21.18
C LYS A 2 -104.90 52.57 20.05
N PHE A 3 -104.31 51.40 19.83
CA PHE A 3 -103.41 50.57 20.64
C PHE A 3 -102.91 49.41 19.73
N GLU A 4 -101.67 48.97 19.97
CA GLU A 4 -101.22 47.56 20.14
C GLU A 4 -101.48 46.49 19.08
N PHE A 5 -100.72 45.40 18.97
CA PHE A 5 -99.34 44.97 19.25
C PHE A 5 -99.35 43.50 18.79
N GLY A 6 -98.24 42.96 18.31
CA GLY A 6 -98.14 41.53 18.03
C GLY A 6 -97.01 41.18 17.07
N ARG A 7 -95.80 41.04 17.62
CA ARG A 7 -94.60 40.64 16.89
C ARG A 7 -93.89 39.55 17.69
N ALA A 8 -93.72 38.37 17.08
CA ALA A 8 -92.58 37.49 17.33
C ALA A 8 -92.51 36.39 16.26
N ALA A 9 -91.35 36.31 15.59
CA ALA A 9 -90.59 35.09 15.25
C ALA A 9 -89.84 35.27 13.92
N GLY A 10 -88.54 34.94 13.91
CA GLY A 10 -87.76 34.82 12.67
C GLY A 10 -86.25 34.99 12.88
N HIS A 11 -85.55 33.87 12.91
CA HIS A 11 -84.16 33.64 13.29
C HIS A 11 -83.07 34.33 12.43
N ARG A 12 -81.92 34.59 13.08
CA ARG A 12 -80.60 34.88 12.50
C ARG A 12 -79.94 33.58 11.98
N LEU A 13 -79.12 33.66 10.91
CA LEU A 13 -77.65 33.49 10.92
C LEU A 13 -77.11 33.11 9.51
N GLY A 14 -75.97 33.69 9.12
CA GLY A 14 -75.02 33.01 8.23
C GLY A 14 -74.51 33.79 7.00
N LEU A 15 -73.40 34.51 7.15
CA LEU A 15 -72.62 35.13 6.08
C LEU A 15 -71.46 34.18 5.70
N ARG A 16 -71.27 33.85 4.41
CA ARG A 16 -69.99 33.31 3.88
C ARG A 16 -69.76 33.80 2.45
N ALA A 17 -68.70 34.57 2.26
CA ALA A 17 -68.14 34.98 0.97
C ALA A 17 -67.16 33.91 0.48
N GLY A 18 -67.28 33.48 -0.78
CA GLY A 18 -66.35 32.57 -1.45
C GLY A 18 -65.33 33.35 -2.28
N ALA A 19 -64.03 33.09 -2.04
CA ALA A 19 -62.92 33.61 -2.83
C ALA A 19 -62.55 32.60 -3.94
N ALA A 20 -62.37 33.09 -5.17
CA ALA A 20 -61.92 32.31 -6.31
C ALA A 20 -60.39 32.14 -6.29
N VAL A 21 -59.90 30.91 -6.43
CA VAL A 21 -58.47 30.57 -6.56
C VAL A 21 -58.16 30.32 -8.04
N LEU A 22 -57.28 31.13 -8.62
CA LEU A 22 -56.67 30.94 -9.94
C LEU A 22 -55.47 30.01 -9.79
N ALA A 23 -55.53 28.80 -10.35
CA ALA A 23 -54.42 27.86 -10.41
C ALA A 23 -53.52 28.18 -11.61
N VAL A 24 -52.26 28.55 -11.35
CA VAL A 24 -51.21 28.67 -12.36
C VAL A 24 -50.53 27.29 -12.48
N LEU A 25 -50.74 26.60 -13.59
CA LEU A 25 -49.99 25.39 -13.94
C LEU A 25 -48.59 25.79 -14.43
N ALA A 26 -47.58 25.65 -13.56
CA ALA A 26 -46.19 25.68 -13.96
C ALA A 26 -45.83 24.39 -14.71
N LEU A 27 -45.54 24.50 -16.01
CA LEU A 27 -44.97 23.41 -16.79
C LEU A 27 -43.53 23.18 -16.31
N ALA A 28 -43.32 22.11 -15.54
CA ALA A 28 -41.98 21.64 -15.21
C ALA A 28 -41.33 21.04 -16.47
N VAL A 29 -40.35 21.75 -17.02
CA VAL A 29 -39.42 21.18 -18.00
C VAL A 29 -38.53 20.19 -17.23
N PRO A 30 -38.45 18.91 -17.61
CA PRO A 30 -37.50 18.02 -16.97
C PRO A 30 -36.11 18.50 -17.35
N ALA A 31 -35.32 18.92 -16.38
CA ALA A 31 -33.89 19.07 -16.54
C ALA A 31 -33.36 17.67 -16.92
N ALA A 32 -32.98 17.50 -18.18
CA ALA A 32 -32.16 16.37 -18.57
C ALA A 32 -30.89 16.46 -17.72
N GLY A 33 -30.80 15.63 -16.70
CA GLY A 33 -29.56 15.48 -15.95
C GLY A 33 -28.48 15.14 -16.96
N GLN A 34 -27.43 15.95 -17.03
CA GLN A 34 -26.17 15.47 -17.57
C GLN A 34 -25.90 14.15 -16.83
N ALA A 35 -25.96 13.03 -17.54
CA ALA A 35 -25.31 11.83 -17.08
C ALA A 35 -23.87 12.27 -16.79
N ALA A 36 -23.49 12.30 -15.52
CA ALA A 36 -22.10 12.43 -15.14
C ALA A 36 -21.38 11.33 -15.94
N ALA A 37 -20.46 11.74 -16.82
CA ALA A 37 -19.63 10.77 -17.52
C ALA A 37 -19.03 9.84 -16.46
N ASP A 38 -19.02 8.53 -16.73
CA ASP A 38 -18.37 7.58 -15.83
C ASP A 38 -16.96 8.09 -15.52
N PRO A 39 -16.53 8.06 -14.25
CA PRO A 39 -15.24 8.62 -13.89
C PRO A 39 -14.14 7.97 -14.75
N VAL A 40 -13.25 8.80 -15.28
CA VAL A 40 -12.11 8.33 -16.06
C VAL A 40 -11.15 7.67 -15.08
N HIS A 41 -11.01 6.35 -15.16
CA HIS A 41 -10.14 5.55 -14.29
C HIS A 41 -8.76 5.31 -14.93
N GLU A 42 -8.34 6.18 -15.85
CA GLU A 42 -7.09 6.01 -16.57
C GLU A 42 -5.89 6.22 -15.64
N PRO A 43 -4.86 5.35 -15.69
CA PRO A 43 -3.68 5.48 -14.84
C PRO A 43 -3.02 6.85 -14.95
N GLY A 44 -2.73 7.46 -13.79
CA GLY A 44 -2.19 8.81 -13.67
C GLY A 44 -3.23 9.91 -13.58
N THR A 45 -4.52 9.64 -13.80
CA THR A 45 -5.56 10.68 -13.71
C THR A 45 -5.73 11.17 -12.28
N VAL A 46 -5.65 12.48 -12.05
CA VAL A 46 -5.80 13.09 -10.72
C VAL A 46 -7.28 13.29 -10.36
N VAL A 47 -7.68 12.82 -9.18
CA VAL A 47 -9.05 13.00 -8.65
C VAL A 47 -9.12 14.00 -7.49
N ALA A 48 -8.00 14.23 -6.80
CA ALA A 48 -7.90 15.25 -5.78
C ALA A 48 -6.49 15.86 -5.78
N ASP A 49 -6.43 17.16 -5.56
CA ASP A 49 -5.18 17.94 -5.54
C ASP A 49 -5.28 19.01 -4.44
N LYS A 50 -4.40 18.90 -3.46
CA LYS A 50 -4.37 19.76 -2.28
C LYS A 50 -2.96 20.29 -2.04
N ALA A 51 -2.83 21.58 -1.78
CA ALA A 51 -1.56 22.14 -1.33
C ALA A 51 -1.16 21.57 0.05
N LEU A 52 0.09 21.14 0.19
CA LEU A 52 0.67 20.69 1.46
C LEU A 52 1.56 21.79 2.06
N PRO A 53 1.59 21.94 3.39
CA PRO A 53 2.55 22.83 4.04
C PRO A 53 4.00 22.34 3.81
N VAL A 54 4.74 23.05 2.96
CA VAL A 54 6.14 22.72 2.58
C VAL A 54 7.05 22.48 3.79
N ALA A 55 6.91 23.31 4.84
CA ALA A 55 7.81 23.31 5.99
C ALA A 55 7.65 22.08 6.91
N ALA A 56 6.51 21.39 6.88
CA ALA A 56 6.24 20.24 7.74
C ALA A 56 6.84 18.93 7.19
N GLU A 57 7.06 18.86 5.86
CA GLU A 57 7.38 17.60 5.19
C GLU A 57 8.86 17.47 4.79
N VAL A 58 9.44 18.47 4.11
CA VAL A 58 10.77 18.36 3.47
C VAL A 58 11.67 19.57 3.76
N GLY A 59 11.32 20.32 4.81
CA GLY A 59 12.05 21.50 5.28
C GLY A 59 12.07 22.65 4.27
N ALA A 60 13.04 23.55 4.42
CA ALA A 60 13.16 24.74 3.57
C ALA A 60 13.68 24.44 2.15
N ALA A 61 13.80 23.18 1.72
CA ALA A 61 14.37 22.82 0.42
C ALA A 61 13.37 22.93 -0.73
N ALA A 62 12.07 22.72 -0.48
CA ALA A 62 11.05 22.85 -1.50
C ALA A 62 10.52 24.29 -1.62
N SER A 63 10.08 24.65 -2.82
CA SER A 63 9.35 25.91 -3.10
C SER A 63 7.83 25.71 -3.15
N GLY A 64 7.38 24.46 -3.34
CA GLY A 64 5.98 24.06 -3.35
C GLY A 64 5.83 22.59 -2.99
N SER A 65 4.69 22.25 -2.39
CA SER A 65 4.32 20.88 -2.05
C SER A 65 2.83 20.66 -2.31
N ARG A 66 2.48 19.51 -2.88
CA ARG A 66 1.11 19.09 -3.18
C ARG A 66 0.88 17.66 -2.72
N GLN A 67 -0.32 17.37 -2.25
CA GLN A 67 -0.84 16.02 -2.06
C GLN A 67 -1.80 15.73 -3.19
N LEU A 68 -1.63 14.60 -3.86
CA LEU A 68 -2.51 14.13 -4.91
C LEU A 68 -3.21 12.85 -4.45
N THR A 69 -4.43 12.64 -4.94
CA THR A 69 -5.06 11.34 -5.05
C THR A 69 -5.26 11.07 -6.53
N TYR A 70 -4.81 9.93 -7.03
CA TYR A 70 -4.77 9.62 -8.45
C TYR A 70 -5.08 8.15 -8.74
N TRP A 71 -5.53 7.87 -9.96
CA TRP A 71 -5.81 6.50 -10.43
C TRP A 71 -4.54 5.76 -10.81
N THR A 72 -4.49 4.47 -10.49
CA THR A 72 -3.47 3.51 -10.92
C THR A 72 -4.10 2.11 -10.98
N GLU A 73 -3.29 1.05 -11.03
CA GLU A 73 -3.74 -0.33 -11.05
C GLU A 73 -3.50 -1.02 -9.70
N GLY A 74 -4.58 -1.56 -9.13
CA GLY A 74 -4.54 -2.38 -7.93
C GLY A 74 -3.92 -3.77 -8.15
N PRO A 75 -3.75 -4.55 -7.08
CA PRO A 75 -3.01 -5.81 -7.14
C PRO A 75 -3.70 -6.91 -7.95
N THR A 76 -5.02 -6.81 -8.17
CA THR A 76 -5.81 -7.73 -9.00
C THR A 76 -5.90 -7.30 -10.47
N GLY A 77 -5.30 -6.17 -10.85
CA GLY A 77 -5.42 -5.58 -12.18
C GLY A 77 -6.61 -4.65 -12.37
N ALA A 78 -7.47 -4.49 -11.35
CA ALA A 78 -8.55 -3.52 -11.37
C ALA A 78 -8.02 -2.09 -11.12
N PRO A 79 -8.69 -1.04 -11.62
CA PRO A 79 -8.36 0.33 -11.24
C PRO A 79 -8.45 0.53 -9.73
N ALA A 80 -7.50 1.27 -9.17
CA ALA A 80 -7.44 1.62 -7.75
C ALA A 80 -6.87 3.02 -7.56
N LEU A 81 -7.14 3.63 -6.41
CA LEU A 81 -6.57 4.92 -6.04
C LEU A 81 -5.28 4.72 -5.26
N SER A 82 -4.37 5.68 -5.41
CA SER A 82 -3.26 5.89 -4.49
C SER A 82 -3.17 7.39 -4.17
N THR A 83 -2.64 7.70 -2.99
CA THR A 83 -2.22 9.04 -2.64
C THR A 83 -0.73 9.23 -2.90
N GLY A 84 -0.30 10.47 -2.95
CA GLY A 84 1.10 10.80 -3.10
C GLY A 84 1.38 12.28 -2.91
N ALA A 85 2.65 12.63 -2.97
CA ALA A 85 3.13 13.98 -2.81
C ALA A 85 4.01 14.43 -3.98
N VAL A 86 3.94 15.72 -4.31
CA VAL A 86 4.79 16.39 -5.29
C VAL A 86 5.54 17.50 -4.58
N TYR A 87 6.86 17.50 -4.68
CA TYR A 87 7.75 18.51 -4.11
C TYR A 87 8.56 19.17 -5.21
N LEU A 88 8.51 20.50 -5.25
CA LEU A 88 9.20 21.30 -6.27
C LEU A 88 10.48 21.93 -5.71
N PRO A 89 11.59 21.90 -6.46
CA PRO A 89 12.82 22.54 -6.03
C PRO A 89 12.66 24.07 -6.08
N LYS A 90 13.57 24.79 -5.41
CA LYS A 90 13.63 26.26 -5.52
C LYS A 90 14.20 26.70 -6.87
N GLY A 91 13.76 27.87 -7.33
CA GLY A 91 14.25 28.51 -8.55
C GLY A 91 13.27 28.40 -9.70
N THR A 92 13.79 28.52 -10.91
CA THR A 92 13.01 28.47 -12.17
C THR A 92 13.28 27.14 -12.86
N ALA A 93 12.23 26.49 -13.36
CA ALA A 93 12.36 25.25 -14.11
C ALA A 93 13.29 25.45 -15.32
N PRO A 94 14.22 24.52 -15.60
CA PRO A 94 15.04 24.59 -16.79
C PRO A 94 14.18 24.41 -18.05
N ALA A 95 14.77 24.67 -19.22
CA ALA A 95 14.11 24.36 -20.49
C ALA A 95 13.74 22.87 -20.54
N GLY A 96 12.47 22.57 -20.79
CA GLY A 96 11.96 21.19 -20.75
C GLY A 96 11.45 20.72 -19.39
N GLY A 97 11.43 21.59 -18.37
CA GLY A 97 10.85 21.32 -17.06
C GLY A 97 11.82 20.70 -16.06
N TRP A 98 11.43 20.64 -14.78
CA TRP A 98 12.22 20.00 -13.73
C TRP A 98 12.32 18.49 -13.99
N PRO A 99 13.54 17.91 -14.05
CA PRO A 99 13.69 16.46 -14.10
C PRO A 99 13.12 15.83 -12.82
N VAL A 100 12.47 14.67 -12.96
CA VAL A 100 11.69 14.07 -11.89
C VAL A 100 12.43 12.89 -11.26
N VAL A 101 12.51 12.89 -9.93
CA VAL A 101 12.84 11.71 -9.13
C VAL A 101 11.52 11.17 -8.56
N SER A 102 11.10 9.99 -9.02
CA SER A 102 10.02 9.24 -8.38
C SER A 102 10.61 8.46 -7.20
N TRP A 103 10.39 8.98 -5.99
CA TRP A 103 10.88 8.40 -4.77
C TRP A 103 9.88 7.35 -4.25
N ALA A 104 10.34 6.11 -4.17
CA ALA A 104 9.60 4.97 -3.65
C ALA A 104 9.97 4.76 -2.18
N HIS A 105 9.03 4.97 -1.27
CA HIS A 105 9.29 4.86 0.17
C HIS A 105 9.51 3.40 0.61
N GLY A 106 10.31 3.23 1.67
CA GLY A 106 10.43 1.96 2.38
C GLY A 106 9.20 1.67 3.24
N THR A 107 9.19 0.55 3.95
CA THR A 107 8.03 0.08 4.72
C THR A 107 7.55 1.10 5.74
N THR A 108 6.27 1.50 5.62
CA THR A 108 5.56 2.34 6.61
C THR A 108 4.44 1.59 7.31
N GLY A 109 3.98 0.46 6.78
CA GLY A 109 2.86 -0.32 7.28
C GLY A 109 1.97 -0.78 6.13
N VAL A 110 0.75 -1.22 6.44
CA VAL A 110 -0.28 -1.56 5.43
C VAL A 110 -1.64 -0.91 5.70
N GLY A 111 -1.74 -0.13 6.78
CA GLY A 111 -2.96 0.55 7.17
C GLY A 111 -3.03 1.99 6.66
N ASP A 112 -4.22 2.57 6.69
CA ASP A 112 -4.48 3.91 6.15
C ASP A 112 -3.68 5.02 6.83
N ASP A 113 -3.52 4.92 8.15
CA ASP A 113 -2.77 5.90 8.95
C ASP A 113 -1.25 5.84 8.69
N CYS A 114 -0.79 4.88 7.87
CA CYS A 114 0.62 4.67 7.55
C CYS A 114 1.06 5.34 6.24
N ALA A 115 0.15 6.05 5.55
CA ALA A 115 0.42 6.73 4.29
C ALA A 115 1.23 8.03 4.51
N PRO A 116 2.47 8.14 3.99
CA PRO A 116 3.29 9.35 4.11
C PRO A 116 2.59 10.63 3.66
N ALA A 117 1.93 10.64 2.50
CA ALA A 117 1.29 11.86 1.99
C ALA A 117 0.06 12.30 2.79
N LEU A 118 -0.44 11.45 3.71
CA LEU A 118 -1.51 11.78 4.65
C LEU A 118 -0.99 12.20 6.04
N GLY A 119 0.31 12.43 6.18
CA GLY A 119 0.92 12.95 7.40
C GLY A 119 1.57 11.89 8.29
N PHE A 120 1.75 10.66 7.79
CA PHE A 120 2.58 9.68 8.49
C PHE A 120 4.05 10.12 8.45
N ASP A 121 4.63 10.32 9.63
CA ASP A 121 5.98 10.85 9.78
C ASP A 121 7.04 9.87 9.26
N VAL A 122 7.54 10.13 8.05
CA VAL A 122 8.73 9.46 7.54
C VAL A 122 9.97 9.95 8.28
N THR A 123 10.91 9.04 8.53
CA THR A 123 12.11 9.35 9.33
C THR A 123 12.84 10.61 8.83
N ALA A 124 13.54 11.34 9.71
CA ALA A 124 14.35 12.48 9.30
C ALA A 124 15.35 12.15 8.18
N LEU A 125 15.85 10.92 8.12
CA LEU A 125 16.70 10.43 7.02
C LEU A 125 16.00 10.50 5.66
N THR A 126 14.72 10.15 5.61
CA THR A 126 13.90 10.27 4.41
C THR A 126 13.75 11.72 3.99
N ARG A 127 13.47 12.62 4.95
CA ARG A 127 13.36 14.05 4.67
C ARG A 127 14.65 14.61 4.10
N ASP A 128 15.79 14.32 4.74
CA ASP A 128 17.11 14.75 4.30
C ASP A 128 17.41 14.24 2.88
N TYR A 129 17.00 13.00 2.58
CA TYR A 129 17.17 12.38 1.27
C TYR A 129 16.37 13.12 0.18
N VAL A 130 15.09 13.40 0.43
CA VAL A 130 14.23 14.16 -0.48
C VAL A 130 14.76 15.59 -0.64
N SER A 131 15.14 16.25 0.46
CA SER A 131 15.72 17.60 0.44
C SER A 131 17.01 17.66 -0.39
N ALA A 132 17.84 16.61 -0.39
CA ALA A 132 19.07 16.55 -1.17
C ALA A 132 18.83 16.53 -2.69
N TRP A 133 17.77 15.84 -3.15
CA TRP A 133 17.37 15.85 -4.57
C TRP A 133 16.79 17.21 -4.98
N LEU A 134 15.93 17.79 -4.13
CA LEU A 134 15.39 19.13 -4.34
C LEU A 134 16.50 20.18 -4.42
N GLY A 135 17.51 20.10 -3.54
CA GLY A 135 18.67 20.98 -3.54
C GLY A 135 19.55 20.87 -4.79
N GLN A 136 19.45 19.76 -5.53
CA GLN A 136 20.13 19.54 -6.81
C GLN A 136 19.27 19.92 -8.03
N GLY A 137 18.07 20.47 -7.83
CA GLY A 137 17.20 20.91 -8.90
C GLY A 137 16.33 19.81 -9.51
N TYR A 138 16.12 18.69 -8.81
CA TYR A 138 15.14 17.69 -9.19
C TYR A 138 13.81 17.94 -8.49
N ALA A 139 12.71 17.81 -9.22
CA ALA A 139 11.41 17.63 -8.57
C ALA A 139 11.32 16.22 -8.01
N VAL A 140 10.71 16.08 -6.84
CA VAL A 140 10.52 14.78 -6.21
C VAL A 140 9.03 14.48 -6.16
N VAL A 141 8.63 13.35 -6.71
CA VAL A 141 7.27 12.82 -6.56
C VAL A 141 7.34 11.55 -5.74
N ALA A 142 6.35 11.31 -4.90
CA ALA A 142 6.31 10.16 -4.01
C ALA A 142 4.90 9.60 -4.00
N THR A 143 4.76 8.30 -4.21
CA THR A 143 3.47 7.62 -4.04
C THR A 143 3.43 6.94 -2.68
N ASP A 144 2.24 6.86 -2.09
CA ASP A 144 1.98 6.02 -0.93
C ASP A 144 1.71 4.55 -1.30
N TYR A 145 1.60 4.21 -2.60
CA TYR A 145 1.10 2.94 -3.13
C TYR A 145 -0.41 2.73 -2.92
N VAL A 146 -0.99 1.81 -3.69
CA VAL A 146 -2.41 1.42 -3.55
C VAL A 146 -2.65 0.80 -2.17
N GLY A 147 -3.78 1.18 -1.54
CA GLY A 147 -4.26 0.64 -0.27
C GLY A 147 -3.54 1.19 0.96
N LEU A 148 -2.64 2.15 0.79
CA LEU A 148 -2.19 3.03 1.87
C LEU A 148 -2.96 4.35 1.76
N GLY A 149 -3.80 4.64 2.75
CA GLY A 149 -4.58 5.87 2.82
C GLY A 149 -5.73 5.93 1.80
N THR A 150 -6.06 4.79 1.21
CA THR A 150 -7.02 4.62 0.12
C THR A 150 -7.76 3.29 0.27
N GLU A 151 -8.90 3.14 -0.40
CA GLU A 151 -9.71 1.93 -0.27
C GLU A 151 -8.93 0.64 -0.56
N GLY A 152 -9.11 -0.35 0.31
CA GLY A 152 -8.49 -1.67 0.21
C GLY A 152 -7.35 -1.86 1.19
N THR A 153 -6.63 -2.97 1.05
CA THR A 153 -5.44 -3.27 1.87
C THR A 153 -4.21 -3.06 1.01
N HIS A 154 -3.21 -2.38 1.55
CA HIS A 154 -1.94 -2.26 0.86
C HIS A 154 -1.34 -3.62 0.53
N ALA A 155 -1.15 -3.86 -0.77
CA ALA A 155 -0.55 -5.08 -1.27
C ALA A 155 0.97 -5.05 -1.09
N TYR A 156 1.43 -5.13 0.16
CA TYR A 156 2.85 -5.03 0.52
C TYR A 156 3.71 -6.04 -0.26
N LEU A 157 4.72 -5.52 -0.96
CA LEU A 157 5.60 -6.27 -1.86
C LEU A 157 4.88 -6.95 -3.03
N HIS A 158 3.73 -6.42 -3.44
CA HIS A 158 3.12 -6.77 -4.72
C HIS A 158 3.70 -5.90 -5.84
N GLY A 159 4.69 -6.46 -6.54
CA GLY A 159 5.56 -5.70 -7.43
C GLY A 159 4.84 -4.93 -8.54
N ARG A 160 3.82 -5.53 -9.16
CA ARG A 160 3.07 -4.89 -10.26
C ARG A 160 2.32 -3.63 -9.79
N SER A 161 1.60 -3.71 -8.67
CA SER A 161 0.83 -2.54 -8.19
C SER A 161 1.74 -1.46 -7.60
N GLU A 162 2.80 -1.84 -6.89
CA GLU A 162 3.80 -0.88 -6.38
C GLU A 162 4.54 -0.18 -7.54
N GLY A 163 5.04 -0.95 -8.50
CA GLY A 163 5.75 -0.42 -9.68
C GLY A 163 4.90 0.53 -10.51
N ARG A 164 3.63 0.18 -10.75
CA ARG A 164 2.68 1.05 -11.46
C ARG A 164 2.31 2.30 -10.68
N SER A 165 2.10 2.20 -9.36
CA SER A 165 1.89 3.40 -8.53
C SER A 165 3.05 4.38 -8.67
N VAL A 166 4.29 3.89 -8.66
CA VAL A 166 5.49 4.73 -8.84
C VAL A 166 5.51 5.44 -10.21
N ILE A 167 5.12 4.75 -11.28
CA ILE A 167 5.09 5.31 -12.64
C ILE A 167 3.92 6.28 -12.81
N ASP A 168 2.73 5.89 -12.36
CA ASP A 168 1.51 6.66 -12.50
C ASP A 168 1.52 7.91 -11.62
N MET A 169 2.26 7.92 -10.51
CA MET A 169 2.53 9.14 -9.74
C MET A 169 3.29 10.19 -10.56
N VAL A 170 4.19 9.78 -11.47
CA VAL A 170 4.87 10.71 -12.38
C VAL A 170 3.86 11.29 -13.39
N ARG A 171 2.95 10.47 -13.92
CA ARG A 171 1.85 10.94 -14.80
C ARG A 171 0.98 11.96 -14.08
N ALA A 172 0.48 11.60 -12.90
CA ALA A 172 -0.36 12.44 -12.05
C ALA A 172 0.30 13.78 -11.72
N ALA A 173 1.57 13.75 -11.34
CA ALA A 173 2.30 14.97 -11.03
C ALA A 173 2.43 15.90 -12.25
N ARG A 174 2.67 15.33 -13.44
CA ARG A 174 2.78 16.09 -14.70
C ARG A 174 1.45 16.65 -15.18
N GLU A 175 0.33 16.01 -14.85
CA GLU A 175 -1.01 16.53 -15.15
C GLU A 175 -1.26 17.88 -14.44
N VAL A 176 -0.90 17.97 -13.16
CA VAL A 176 -1.18 19.16 -12.33
C VAL A 176 0.00 20.13 -12.22
N THR A 177 1.19 19.71 -12.65
CA THR A 177 2.41 20.52 -12.64
C THR A 177 3.09 20.46 -14.01
N PRO A 178 2.65 21.30 -14.97
CA PRO A 178 3.17 21.29 -16.34
C PRO A 178 4.66 21.67 -16.45
N GLU A 179 5.24 22.24 -15.40
CA GLU A 179 6.67 22.55 -15.29
C GLU A 179 7.54 21.30 -15.02
N LEU A 180 6.94 20.12 -14.88
CA LEU A 180 7.68 18.86 -14.74
C LEU A 180 8.07 18.28 -16.11
N SER A 181 9.35 17.92 -16.20
CA SER A 181 9.89 17.23 -17.37
C SER A 181 9.26 15.83 -17.53
N PRO A 182 9.11 15.33 -18.77
CA PRO A 182 8.86 13.90 -18.98
C PRO A 182 10.05 13.03 -18.56
N SER A 183 11.26 13.60 -18.42
CA SER A 183 12.46 12.86 -18.03
C SER A 183 12.43 12.52 -16.54
N TRP A 184 12.55 11.22 -16.22
CA TRP A 184 12.45 10.78 -14.84
C TRP A 184 13.32 9.57 -14.50
N VAL A 185 13.66 9.44 -13.22
CA VAL A 185 14.30 8.26 -12.62
C VAL A 185 13.51 7.78 -11.42
N VAL A 186 13.65 6.50 -11.05
CA VAL A 186 13.09 5.96 -9.82
C VAL A 186 14.18 5.69 -8.79
N VAL A 187 13.90 5.99 -7.53
CA VAL A 187 14.84 5.77 -6.43
C VAL A 187 14.11 5.18 -5.24
N GLY A 188 14.62 4.09 -4.67
CA GLY A 188 13.97 3.44 -3.52
C GLY A 188 14.89 2.58 -2.65
N HIS A 189 14.46 2.41 -1.39
CA HIS A 189 15.15 1.61 -0.38
C HIS A 189 14.22 0.59 0.28
N SER A 190 14.71 -0.62 0.57
CA SER A 190 13.91 -1.69 1.20
C SER A 190 12.68 -2.01 0.34
N GLN A 191 11.46 -1.93 0.87
CA GLN A 191 10.23 -2.02 0.06
C GLN A 191 10.27 -1.09 -1.16
N GLY A 192 10.69 0.15 -1.00
CA GLY A 192 10.82 1.08 -2.11
C GLY A 192 11.86 0.64 -3.14
N GLY A 193 12.89 -0.10 -2.72
CA GLY A 193 13.84 -0.73 -3.63
C GLY A 193 13.19 -1.85 -4.46
N HIS A 194 12.23 -2.57 -3.88
CA HIS A 194 11.41 -3.55 -4.61
C HIS A 194 10.49 -2.85 -5.59
N ALA A 195 9.71 -1.85 -5.15
CA ALA A 195 8.88 -1.02 -6.02
C ALA A 195 9.68 -0.39 -7.17
N ALA A 196 10.88 0.13 -6.89
CA ALA A 196 11.78 0.71 -7.88
C ALA A 196 12.23 -0.30 -8.95
N MET A 197 12.53 -1.54 -8.56
CA MET A 197 12.90 -2.60 -9.51
C MET A 197 11.72 -2.99 -10.41
N PHE A 198 10.50 -3.07 -9.88
CA PHE A 198 9.32 -3.37 -10.69
C PHE A 198 8.94 -2.21 -11.62
N ALA A 199 9.00 -0.96 -11.13
CA ALA A 199 8.84 0.22 -11.97
C ALA A 199 9.88 0.21 -13.11
N ALA A 200 11.15 -0.06 -12.81
CA ALA A 200 12.21 -0.14 -13.82
C ALA A 200 11.95 -1.23 -14.88
N HIS A 201 11.37 -2.36 -14.47
CA HIS A 201 11.07 -3.48 -15.35
C HIS A 201 10.01 -3.13 -16.41
N GLU A 202 9.01 -2.32 -16.07
CA GLU A 202 7.88 -2.04 -16.96
C GLU A 202 7.82 -0.60 -17.51
N ALA A 203 8.55 0.36 -16.93
CA ALA A 203 8.47 1.80 -17.18
C ALA A 203 8.29 2.18 -18.66
N THR A 204 9.25 1.85 -19.52
CA THR A 204 9.22 2.23 -20.94
C THR A 204 8.07 1.59 -21.71
N ARG A 205 7.63 0.38 -21.32
CA ARG A 205 6.52 -0.32 -22.00
C ARG A 205 5.17 0.20 -21.51
N TYR A 206 5.04 0.44 -20.21
CA TYR A 206 3.79 0.82 -19.56
C TYR A 206 3.48 2.31 -19.73
N ALA A 207 4.52 3.16 -19.76
CA ALA A 207 4.42 4.61 -19.94
C ALA A 207 5.40 5.12 -21.01
N PRO A 208 5.20 4.75 -22.30
CA PRO A 208 6.11 5.15 -23.39
C PRO A 208 6.14 6.67 -23.64
N GLU A 209 5.15 7.41 -23.16
CA GLU A 209 5.09 8.88 -23.20
C GLU A 209 5.98 9.55 -22.15
N LEU A 210 6.49 8.79 -21.17
CA LEU A 210 7.46 9.26 -20.20
C LEU A 210 8.88 8.84 -20.61
N ASP A 211 9.83 9.75 -20.41
CA ASP A 211 11.23 9.55 -20.79
C ASP A 211 12.00 8.95 -19.60
N TYR A 212 11.83 7.64 -19.39
CA TYR A 212 12.46 6.92 -18.30
C TYR A 212 13.98 6.79 -18.47
N ARG A 213 14.75 7.20 -17.44
CA ARG A 213 16.23 7.29 -17.50
C ARG A 213 16.97 6.31 -16.59
N GLY A 214 16.29 5.58 -15.70
CA GLY A 214 16.92 4.54 -14.89
C GLY A 214 16.41 4.44 -13.45
N ALA A 215 17.01 3.52 -12.69
CA ALA A 215 16.64 3.21 -11.32
C ALA A 215 17.85 3.16 -10.37
N VAL A 216 17.62 3.57 -9.13
CA VAL A 216 18.50 3.30 -7.99
C VAL A 216 17.69 2.52 -6.95
N ALA A 217 18.01 1.25 -6.77
CA ALA A 217 17.35 0.37 -5.80
C ALA A 217 18.37 -0.13 -4.76
N THR A 218 18.07 0.05 -3.48
CA THR A 218 18.98 -0.32 -2.39
C THR A 218 18.28 -1.17 -1.33
N GLY A 219 18.99 -2.13 -0.72
CA GLY A 219 18.41 -3.01 0.31
C GLY A 219 17.17 -3.78 -0.18
N THR A 220 17.07 -4.01 -1.49
CA THR A 220 15.86 -4.53 -2.13
C THR A 220 15.53 -5.95 -1.64
N PRO A 221 14.35 -6.18 -1.05
CA PRO A 221 13.88 -7.52 -0.78
C PRO A 221 13.54 -8.19 -2.12
N ALA A 222 14.39 -9.11 -2.55
CA ALA A 222 14.23 -9.90 -3.76
C ALA A 222 14.30 -11.39 -3.44
N ASN A 223 13.61 -12.19 -4.24
CA ASN A 223 13.54 -13.64 -4.10
C ASN A 223 13.09 -14.09 -2.69
N LEU A 224 12.11 -13.38 -2.12
CA LEU A 224 11.61 -13.66 -0.77
C LEU A 224 11.00 -15.06 -0.66
N GLU A 225 10.48 -15.61 -1.76
CA GLU A 225 10.00 -16.99 -1.85
C GLU A 225 11.07 -18.04 -1.51
N LEU A 226 12.36 -17.70 -1.61
CA LEU A 226 13.46 -18.56 -1.19
C LEU A 226 13.71 -18.50 0.33
N LEU A 227 13.30 -17.41 0.98
CA LEU A 227 13.51 -17.15 2.41
C LEU A 227 12.29 -17.52 3.26
N PHE A 228 11.08 -17.26 2.76
CA PHE A 228 9.83 -17.51 3.50
C PHE A 228 9.68 -18.97 3.98
N PRO A 229 10.00 -20.00 3.17
CA PRO A 229 9.96 -21.39 3.62
C PRO A 229 10.91 -21.71 4.78
N LEU A 230 11.95 -20.90 4.98
CA LEU A 230 12.91 -21.05 6.07
C LEU A 230 12.40 -20.41 7.38
N GLY A 231 11.36 -19.58 7.33
CA GLY A 231 10.84 -18.75 8.43
C GLY A 231 10.10 -19.49 9.55
N GLY A 232 10.59 -20.65 9.97
CA GLY A 232 10.07 -21.42 11.11
C GLY A 232 10.74 -21.09 12.45
N PRO A 233 10.35 -21.77 13.55
CA PRO A 233 10.92 -21.57 14.89
C PRO A 233 12.44 -21.77 14.99
N GLY A 234 13.05 -22.46 14.01
CA GLY A 234 14.49 -22.65 13.90
C GLY A 234 15.21 -21.59 13.07
N PHE A 235 14.50 -20.59 12.53
CA PHE A 235 15.12 -19.53 11.75
C PHE A 235 15.99 -18.65 12.67
N PRO A 236 17.27 -18.43 12.33
CA PRO A 236 18.15 -17.66 13.19
C PRO A 236 17.66 -16.22 13.30
N ASN A 237 17.77 -15.64 14.50
CA ASN A 237 17.55 -14.21 14.67
C ASN A 237 18.68 -13.46 13.94
N LEU A 238 18.35 -12.86 12.81
CA LEU A 238 19.31 -12.11 11.98
C LEU A 238 19.63 -10.71 12.54
N GLY A 239 19.10 -10.35 13.71
CA GLY A 239 19.23 -8.99 14.25
C GLY A 239 18.44 -7.95 13.46
N LEU A 240 17.56 -8.38 12.55
CA LEU A 240 16.66 -7.53 11.79
C LEU A 240 15.40 -7.28 12.63
N ASN A 241 15.29 -6.08 13.19
CA ASN A 241 14.09 -5.67 13.90
C ASN A 241 12.89 -5.64 12.95
N GLY A 242 11.72 -6.07 13.42
CA GLY A 242 10.49 -6.00 12.65
C GLY A 242 10.21 -7.15 11.68
N LEU A 243 11.06 -8.19 11.61
CA LEU A 243 10.83 -9.34 10.71
C LEU A 243 9.44 -9.97 10.86
N THR A 244 8.92 -10.07 12.09
CA THR A 244 7.58 -10.58 12.35
C THR A 244 6.49 -9.68 11.77
N ALA A 245 6.66 -8.35 11.87
CA ALA A 245 5.75 -7.38 11.26
C ALA A 245 5.82 -7.46 9.72
N PHE A 246 7.02 -7.53 9.15
CA PHE A 246 7.19 -7.67 7.70
C PHE A 246 6.58 -8.96 7.16
N ALA A 247 6.73 -10.08 7.88
CA ALA A 247 6.06 -11.33 7.51
C ALA A 247 4.54 -11.19 7.52
N ALA A 248 3.98 -10.51 8.54
CA ALA A 248 2.55 -10.23 8.61
C ALA A 248 2.07 -9.32 7.47
N TYR A 249 2.83 -8.27 7.14
CA TYR A 249 2.52 -7.38 6.00
C TYR A 249 2.55 -8.14 4.67
N VAL A 250 3.52 -9.03 4.44
CA VAL A 250 3.54 -9.86 3.23
C VAL A 250 2.29 -10.74 3.15
N VAL A 251 1.83 -11.30 4.27
CA VAL A 251 0.61 -12.10 4.29
C VAL A 251 -0.65 -11.26 4.04
N ASN A 252 -0.71 -10.01 4.53
CA ASN A 252 -1.74 -9.04 4.15
C ASN A 252 -1.71 -8.75 2.65
N GLY A 253 -0.51 -8.50 2.10
CA GLY A 253 -0.35 -8.23 0.68
C GLY A 253 -0.73 -9.40 -0.22
N MET A 254 -0.41 -10.64 0.20
CA MET A 254 -0.86 -11.84 -0.49
C MET A 254 -2.39 -11.97 -0.48
N GLN A 255 -3.05 -11.68 0.64
CA GLN A 255 -4.52 -11.71 0.72
C GLN A 255 -5.15 -10.66 -0.18
N ALA A 256 -4.59 -9.46 -0.23
CA ALA A 256 -5.05 -8.40 -1.12
C ALA A 256 -4.85 -8.74 -2.61
N ALA A 257 -3.73 -9.38 -2.96
CA ALA A 257 -3.39 -9.72 -4.34
C ALA A 257 -4.06 -11.00 -4.84
N ARG A 258 -4.37 -11.95 -3.95
CA ARG A 258 -4.96 -13.26 -4.25
C ARG A 258 -6.18 -13.55 -3.38
N PRO A 259 -7.25 -12.75 -3.50
CA PRO A 259 -8.50 -12.99 -2.76
C PRO A 259 -9.18 -14.30 -3.16
N ASP A 260 -8.77 -14.90 -4.29
CA ASP A 260 -9.19 -16.22 -4.75
C ASP A 260 -8.57 -17.37 -3.93
N LEU A 261 -7.54 -17.10 -3.13
CA LEU A 261 -6.87 -18.10 -2.29
C LEU A 261 -7.21 -17.93 -0.80
N PRO A 262 -7.48 -19.02 -0.07
CA PRO A 262 -7.79 -18.95 1.36
C PRO A 262 -6.52 -18.83 2.21
N ILE A 263 -5.72 -17.78 1.99
CA ILE A 263 -4.41 -17.60 2.64
C ILE A 263 -4.52 -17.63 4.17
N GLY A 264 -5.57 -17.02 4.73
CA GLY A 264 -5.82 -17.01 6.17
C GLY A 264 -6.03 -18.39 6.79
N ASP A 265 -6.49 -19.38 6.01
CA ASP A 265 -6.75 -20.74 6.50
C ASP A 265 -5.45 -21.54 6.73
N TYR A 266 -4.35 -21.12 6.10
CA TYR A 266 -3.02 -21.70 6.33
C TYR A 266 -2.36 -21.17 7.61
N LEU A 267 -2.94 -20.14 8.24
CA LEU A 267 -2.39 -19.52 9.44
C LEU A 267 -2.95 -20.17 10.73
N SER A 268 -2.06 -20.36 11.70
CA SER A 268 -2.47 -20.68 13.07
C SER A 268 -3.35 -19.56 13.65
N PRO A 269 -4.13 -19.82 14.72
CA PRO A 269 -4.91 -18.77 15.38
C PRO A 269 -4.06 -17.54 15.79
N ALA A 270 -2.83 -17.77 16.27
CA ALA A 270 -1.89 -16.69 16.59
C ALA A 270 -1.40 -15.95 15.35
N GLY A 271 -1.18 -16.65 14.23
CA GLY A 271 -0.81 -16.03 12.95
C GLY A 271 -1.92 -15.15 12.39
N ARG A 272 -3.18 -15.59 12.49
CA ARG A 272 -4.34 -14.78 12.08
C ARG A 272 -4.47 -13.51 12.92
N GLU A 273 -4.29 -13.62 14.23
CA GLU A 273 -4.33 -12.46 15.11
C GLU A 273 -3.21 -11.47 14.81
N LEU A 274 -2.00 -11.97 14.55
CA LEU A 274 -0.86 -11.12 14.16
C LEU A 274 -1.12 -10.38 12.84
N VAL A 275 -1.60 -11.07 11.82
CA VAL A 275 -1.91 -10.51 10.50
C VAL A 275 -2.98 -9.43 10.59
N LYS A 276 -4.06 -9.70 11.32
CA LYS A 276 -5.12 -8.74 11.62
C LYS A 276 -4.60 -7.53 12.39
N THR A 277 -3.74 -7.76 13.38
CA THR A 277 -3.13 -6.67 14.16
C THR A 277 -2.24 -5.79 13.28
N ALA A 278 -1.52 -6.40 12.34
CA ALA A 278 -0.64 -5.68 11.42
C ALA A 278 -1.40 -4.74 10.48
N GLU A 279 -2.70 -4.95 10.22
CA GLU A 279 -3.52 -4.07 9.36
C GLU A 279 -3.60 -2.63 9.89
N SER A 280 -3.46 -2.42 11.21
CA SER A 280 -3.54 -1.10 11.83
C SER A 280 -2.21 -0.62 12.44
N MET A 281 -1.14 -1.41 12.33
CA MET A 281 0.16 -1.05 12.89
C MET A 281 1.07 -0.47 11.81
N CYS A 282 1.45 0.79 11.99
CA CYS A 282 2.50 1.39 11.18
C CYS A 282 3.89 0.99 11.68
N PHE A 283 4.81 0.85 10.74
CA PHE A 283 6.20 0.58 11.00
C PHE A 283 6.96 1.88 11.27
N VAL A 284 7.44 2.03 12.50
CA VAL A 284 8.35 3.12 12.87
C VAL A 284 9.75 2.52 13.06
N PRO A 285 10.74 2.88 12.23
CA PRO A 285 12.11 2.44 12.45
C PRO A 285 12.61 3.02 13.78
N SER A 286 12.65 2.22 14.85
CA SER A 286 13.14 2.67 16.14
C SER A 286 14.64 2.98 16.05
N ARG A 287 15.04 4.20 16.45
CA ARG A 287 16.48 4.57 16.56
C ARG A 287 17.18 3.92 17.76
N SER A 288 16.42 3.32 18.68
CA SER A 288 16.97 2.72 19.90
C SER A 288 15.93 1.86 20.58
N THR A 289 15.94 0.55 20.32
CA THR A 289 15.77 -0.54 21.31
C THR A 289 15.66 -1.86 20.56
N GLN A 290 16.38 -2.83 21.07
CA GLN A 290 16.27 -4.23 20.69
C GLN A 290 14.86 -4.69 21.06
N GLU A 291 13.99 -4.79 20.06
CA GLU A 291 12.69 -5.45 20.22
C GLU A 291 12.97 -6.89 20.66
N PRO A 292 12.41 -7.37 21.79
CA PRO A 292 12.60 -8.74 22.20
C PRO A 292 12.06 -9.67 21.09
N SER A 293 12.86 -10.66 20.73
CA SER A 293 12.48 -11.75 19.83
C SER A 293 11.17 -12.40 20.29
N VAL A 294 10.45 -13.08 19.39
CA VAL A 294 9.24 -13.87 19.74
C VAL A 294 9.53 -14.83 20.90
N SER A 295 10.74 -15.41 20.96
CA SER A 295 11.22 -16.24 22.07
C SER A 295 11.28 -15.49 23.42
N GLU A 296 11.69 -14.22 23.42
CA GLU A 296 11.79 -13.40 24.63
C GLU A 296 10.41 -12.93 25.12
N ARG A 297 9.50 -12.59 24.20
CA ARG A 297 8.10 -12.27 24.54
C ARG A 297 7.33 -13.46 25.09
N CYS A 298 7.57 -14.67 24.59
CA CYS A 298 7.01 -15.89 25.15
C CYS A 298 7.59 -16.23 26.54
N SER A 299 8.84 -15.86 26.80
CA SER A 299 9.50 -16.13 28.09
C SER A 299 9.12 -15.14 29.21
N ALA A 300 8.72 -13.91 28.86
CA ALA A 300 8.32 -12.88 29.82
C ALA A 300 6.90 -13.07 30.41
N SER A 301 6.09 -13.95 29.83
CA SER A 301 4.79 -14.33 30.38
C SER A 301 4.97 -15.33 31.53
N ARG A 302 4.64 -14.93 32.77
CA ARG A 302 4.65 -15.79 33.98
C ARG A 302 3.52 -16.84 33.98
N SER A 303 3.34 -17.53 32.86
CA SER A 303 2.49 -18.71 32.74
C SER A 303 3.28 -19.79 32.00
N THR A 304 4.11 -20.51 32.76
CA THR A 304 4.93 -21.64 32.30
C THR A 304 4.12 -22.83 31.79
N THR A 305 2.78 -22.76 31.80
CA THR A 305 1.89 -23.84 31.39
C THR A 305 1.32 -23.66 29.96
N ARG A 306 1.50 -22.50 29.31
CA ARG A 306 0.93 -22.26 27.95
C ARG A 306 1.93 -22.28 26.79
N CYS A 307 3.23 -22.35 27.05
CA CYS A 307 4.28 -22.34 26.00
C CYS A 307 4.78 -23.73 25.57
N SER A 308 4.26 -24.82 26.11
CA SER A 308 4.61 -26.18 25.69
C SER A 308 3.88 -26.66 24.41
N ALA A 309 3.06 -25.81 23.78
CA ALA A 309 2.26 -26.17 22.60
C ALA A 309 2.61 -25.40 21.31
N LEU A 310 3.76 -24.72 21.27
CA LEU A 310 4.28 -24.14 20.01
C LEU A 310 5.22 -25.11 19.28
N PRO A 311 4.68 -26.18 18.67
CA PRO A 311 5.24 -26.64 17.40
C PRO A 311 4.12 -26.98 16.43
N CYS A 312 3.69 -26.01 15.62
CA CYS A 312 3.04 -26.24 14.31
C CYS A 312 2.62 -24.88 13.74
N ALA A 313 3.58 -24.13 13.24
CA ALA A 313 3.32 -23.20 12.16
C ALA A 313 4.09 -23.77 10.96
N ILE A 314 3.34 -24.25 9.97
CA ILE A 314 3.75 -24.59 8.58
C ILE A 314 3.87 -26.08 8.20
N THR A 315 4.06 -27.08 9.08
CA THR A 315 3.93 -28.50 8.63
C THR A 315 3.42 -29.46 9.70
N SER A 316 2.17 -29.94 9.56
CA SER A 316 1.84 -31.36 9.83
C SER A 316 0.47 -31.75 9.25
N ARG A 317 0.47 -32.54 8.18
CA ARG A 317 -0.51 -33.64 8.05
C ARG A 317 0.27 -34.91 8.35
N SER A 318 -0.02 -35.55 9.47
CA SER A 318 0.53 -36.87 9.79
C SER A 318 -0.05 -37.92 8.83
N PRO A 319 0.75 -38.90 8.35
CA PRO A 319 0.19 -40.07 7.66
C PRO A 319 -0.55 -40.97 8.68
N PRO A 320 -1.51 -41.81 8.24
CA PRO A 320 -2.20 -42.73 9.15
C PRO A 320 -1.23 -43.75 9.75
N PRO A 321 -1.48 -44.26 10.97
CA PRO A 321 -0.52 -45.09 11.69
C PRO A 321 -0.32 -46.43 10.98
N ALA A 322 0.94 -46.73 10.65
CA ALA A 322 1.37 -48.07 10.27
C ALA A 322 1.29 -48.99 11.50
N THR A 323 0.62 -50.13 11.32
CA THR A 323 0.50 -51.22 12.29
C THR A 323 1.88 -51.71 12.74
N THR A 324 2.05 -51.84 14.06
CA THR A 324 3.26 -52.32 14.73
C THR A 324 3.54 -53.78 14.46
N GLY A 325 4.73 -54.08 13.92
CA GLY A 325 5.36 -55.39 13.90
C GLY A 325 6.82 -55.27 14.39
N PRO A 326 7.37 -56.25 15.14
CA PRO A 326 8.67 -56.09 15.79
C PRO A 326 9.84 -56.33 14.81
N CYS A 327 10.78 -55.38 14.73
CA CYS A 327 12.07 -55.60 14.08
C CYS A 327 13.06 -56.24 15.04
N SER A 328 13.53 -57.42 14.66
CA SER A 328 14.68 -58.12 15.21
C SER A 328 16.01 -57.44 14.84
N SER A 329 16.98 -57.63 15.73
CA SER A 329 18.39 -57.24 15.74
C SER A 329 19.20 -57.40 14.45
N GLY A 330 20.11 -56.43 14.22
CA GLY A 330 21.49 -56.68 13.82
C GLY A 330 21.86 -56.43 12.35
N MET A 331 22.62 -55.37 12.07
CA MET A 331 23.91 -55.42 11.35
C MET A 331 24.56 -54.04 11.21
N ASP A 332 25.85 -54.00 11.55
CA ASP A 332 26.78 -52.90 11.39
C ASP A 332 27.00 -52.49 9.92
N CYS A 333 27.32 -51.20 9.70
CA CYS A 333 28.37 -50.80 8.77
C CYS A 333 28.87 -49.37 9.07
N ALA A 334 30.09 -49.30 9.60
CA ALA A 334 30.88 -48.08 9.73
C ALA A 334 31.68 -47.81 8.44
N ILE A 335 31.79 -46.55 8.01
CA ILE A 335 32.89 -46.08 7.13
C ILE A 335 33.40 -44.71 7.60
N ARG A 336 34.73 -44.64 7.72
CA ARG A 336 35.61 -43.56 8.21
C ARG A 336 35.66 -42.29 7.32
N PRO A 337 36.14 -41.15 7.86
CA PRO A 337 36.42 -39.94 7.09
C PRO A 337 37.85 -39.93 6.49
N SER A 338 38.01 -39.40 5.27
CA SER A 338 39.32 -39.09 4.68
C SER A 338 39.45 -37.61 4.31
N ARG A 339 40.56 -37.01 4.74
CA ARG A 339 40.99 -35.62 4.51
C ARG A 339 41.73 -35.42 3.17
N THR A 340 41.66 -34.17 2.68
CA THR A 340 42.61 -33.40 1.84
C THR A 340 42.85 -33.77 0.36
N ARG A 341 42.54 -32.86 -0.58
CA ARG A 341 43.46 -31.87 -1.21
C ARG A 341 42.76 -30.99 -2.26
N SER A 342 43.35 -29.81 -2.51
CA SER A 342 42.93 -28.71 -3.38
C SER A 342 42.97 -28.98 -4.90
N ALA A 343 42.07 -28.37 -5.68
CA ALA A 343 42.39 -27.67 -6.95
C ALA A 343 41.17 -26.95 -7.58
N ARG A 344 41.35 -25.66 -7.89
CA ARG A 344 40.86 -24.84 -9.02
C ARG A 344 39.47 -25.05 -9.66
N SER A 345 38.73 -23.94 -9.67
CA SER A 345 37.92 -23.34 -10.74
C SER A 345 37.09 -24.25 -11.67
N SER A 346 35.78 -24.22 -11.47
CA SER A 346 34.79 -24.36 -12.54
C SER A 346 33.51 -23.61 -12.14
N GLN A 347 33.29 -22.44 -12.74
CA GLN A 347 31.98 -21.77 -12.70
C GLN A 347 31.00 -22.59 -13.56
N PRO A 348 29.78 -22.89 -13.09
CA PRO A 348 28.73 -23.41 -13.95
C PRO A 348 28.01 -22.25 -14.65
N THR A 349 28.11 -22.21 -15.99
CA THR A 349 27.27 -21.41 -16.87
C THR A 349 25.94 -22.12 -17.10
N CYS A 350 24.82 -21.46 -16.79
CA CYS A 350 23.48 -21.92 -17.15
C CYS A 350 22.92 -21.03 -18.27
N SER A 351 22.80 -21.59 -19.48
CA SER A 351 22.08 -21.01 -20.61
C SER A 351 20.68 -21.64 -20.71
N TRP A 352 19.64 -20.81 -20.85
CA TRP A 352 18.26 -21.26 -21.09
C TRP A 352 17.90 -21.17 -22.59
N PRO A 353 17.15 -22.14 -23.13
CA PRO A 353 16.75 -22.17 -24.54
C PRO A 353 15.56 -21.24 -24.83
N ALA A 354 15.59 -20.61 -26.01
CA ALA A 354 14.47 -19.86 -26.57
C ALA A 354 13.32 -20.81 -26.97
N SER A 355 12.10 -20.50 -26.54
CA SER A 355 10.88 -21.13 -27.03
C SER A 355 10.14 -20.22 -28.01
N ARG A 356 9.70 -20.86 -29.09
CA ARG A 356 8.88 -20.33 -30.20
C ARG A 356 7.48 -19.95 -29.76
#